data_AF-A0A4Q2SX11-F1
#
_entry.id   AF-A0A4Q2SX11-F1
#
_cell.length_a   1.000
_cell.length_b   1.000
_cell.length_c   1.000
_cell.angle_alpha   90.00
_cell.angle_beta   90.00
_cell.angle_gamma   90.00
#
_symmetry.space_group_name_H-M   'P 1'
#
loop_
_entity.id
_entity.type
_entity.pdbx_description
1 polymer ?
#
loop_
_entity_poly.entity_id
_entity_poly.type
_entity_poly.pdbx_seq_one_letter_code
_entity_poly.pdbx_strand_id
1 'polypeptide(L)'
;MVEHLVFLTGHLAKTRLESVLAGLENRDFTYDIVDIGVKVAALMTEEIIKRRLKCPAAVDRVILPGRFRGDIERLTAEFGVCFVRGPDEIADLPVFLGRKGREVDLSRHDLRIFAEIVDASALPTDLLLERARALAEAGADVIDLGCLPDTPFGHLQEAVRRLKAEGLTVSVDSADLAELEAAAEAGADFLLSLTEHTLDLATRYNVTPVLIPAIPGDLDSLGRAIEMAREAGIEFIVDPVLDPIHFGFAASLGRFIEARRRWPDVPMLMGTGNLTELTDADSSGVTAVLLGLCSELSIGNVLVVNVSPHTARTVEEHDRARRIMYAAKGDGALPKGYDPGLLQVHDRKPFPSTTNDIEALASTVRDANFRIMTAADGVHVFNVRGHRTGQDTFSFFPDLDVATDGAHAFYLGAELTKAEIAWKLGKRYVQDEPLAWGVAVPEKTDDRTRLAEAGHTLRAKKEGK
;
A
#
# COMPACT_ATOMS: atom_id res chain seq x y z
N MET A 1 -43.19 -6.30 5.44
CA MET A 1 -42.52 -7.27 4.55
C MET A 1 -41.03 -7.01 4.67
N VAL A 2 -40.22 -8.06 4.71
CA VAL A 2 -38.76 -7.93 4.68
C VAL A 2 -38.39 -7.54 3.25
N GLU A 3 -37.64 -6.46 3.09
CA GLU A 3 -37.25 -5.97 1.77
C GLU A 3 -36.37 -7.00 1.03
N HIS A 4 -36.53 -7.16 -0.28
CA HIS A 4 -35.71 -8.01 -1.12
C HIS A 4 -34.89 -7.19 -2.14
N LEU A 5 -33.56 -7.24 -2.00
CA LEU A 5 -32.60 -6.46 -2.78
C LEU A 5 -31.84 -7.32 -3.79
N VAL A 6 -31.71 -6.89 -5.04
CA VAL A 6 -30.86 -7.55 -6.03
C VAL A 6 -29.63 -6.70 -6.31
N PHE A 7 -28.43 -7.22 -6.07
CA PHE A 7 -27.18 -6.52 -6.34
C PHE A 7 -26.59 -6.96 -7.68
N LEU A 8 -26.38 -6.01 -8.60
CA LEU A 8 -25.71 -6.29 -9.86
C LEU A 8 -24.21 -6.06 -9.73
N THR A 9 -23.42 -6.99 -10.26
CA THR A 9 -21.96 -6.91 -10.22
C THR A 9 -21.32 -7.49 -11.48
N GLY A 10 -20.01 -7.25 -11.63
CA GLY A 10 -19.17 -7.99 -12.56
C GLY A 10 -18.39 -9.10 -11.86
N HIS A 11 -17.72 -9.93 -12.65
CA HIS A 11 -17.06 -11.15 -12.19
C HIS A 11 -16.06 -10.92 -11.04
N LEU A 12 -15.16 -9.93 -11.18
CA LEU A 12 -14.11 -9.68 -10.19
C LEU A 12 -14.63 -9.17 -8.84
N ALA A 13 -15.85 -8.65 -8.80
CA ALA A 13 -16.44 -8.03 -7.63
C ALA A 13 -17.41 -8.96 -6.88
N LYS A 14 -17.77 -10.11 -7.47
CA LYS A 14 -18.79 -11.03 -6.96
C LYS A 14 -18.42 -11.61 -5.58
N THR A 15 -17.27 -12.24 -5.45
CA THR A 15 -16.82 -12.88 -4.20
C THR A 15 -16.75 -11.88 -3.05
N ARG A 16 -16.23 -10.67 -3.32
CA ARG A 16 -16.17 -9.60 -2.31
C ARG A 16 -17.56 -9.14 -1.88
N LEU A 17 -18.48 -8.98 -2.83
CA LEU A 17 -19.86 -8.59 -2.55
C LEU A 17 -20.58 -9.66 -1.71
N GLU A 18 -20.37 -10.94 -2.01
CA GLU A 18 -20.86 -12.08 -1.22
C GLU A 18 -20.33 -12.03 0.21
N SER A 19 -19.02 -11.85 0.38
CA SER A 19 -18.37 -11.75 1.69
C SER A 19 -18.89 -10.57 2.51
N VAL A 20 -18.99 -9.38 1.90
CA VAL A 20 -19.50 -8.19 2.58
C VAL A 20 -20.95 -8.38 3.01
N LEU A 21 -21.83 -8.84 2.12
CA LEU A 21 -23.25 -9.05 2.45
C LEU A 21 -23.48 -10.18 3.44
N ALA A 22 -22.64 -11.23 3.42
CA ALA A 22 -22.66 -12.31 4.40
C ALA A 22 -22.20 -11.85 5.78
N GLY A 23 -21.22 -10.94 5.85
CA GLY A 23 -20.70 -10.35 7.07
C GLY A 23 -21.58 -9.27 7.71
N LEU A 24 -22.68 -8.87 7.07
CA LEU A 24 -23.64 -7.94 7.64
C LEU A 24 -24.50 -8.64 8.72
N GLU A 25 -24.30 -8.29 9.99
CA GLU A 25 -25.12 -8.76 11.10
C GLU A 25 -26.52 -8.14 11.09
N ASN A 26 -27.53 -8.84 11.63
CA ASN A 26 -28.91 -8.35 11.80
C ASN A 26 -29.52 -7.76 10.51
N ARG A 27 -29.64 -8.59 9.47
CA ARG A 27 -30.21 -8.16 8.19
C ARG A 27 -31.73 -7.98 8.28
N ASP A 28 -32.19 -6.76 8.04
CA ASP A 28 -33.59 -6.35 7.85
C ASP A 28 -34.07 -6.49 6.39
N PHE A 29 -33.22 -7.06 5.52
CA PHE A 29 -33.50 -7.35 4.12
C PHE A 29 -32.99 -8.75 3.73
N THR A 30 -33.54 -9.29 2.64
CA THR A 30 -33.04 -10.46 1.92
C THR A 30 -32.41 -10.02 0.60
N TYR A 31 -31.52 -10.83 0.01
CA TYR A 31 -30.86 -10.42 -1.22
C TYR A 31 -30.46 -11.55 -2.16
N ASP A 32 -30.31 -11.19 -3.43
CA ASP A 32 -29.66 -11.99 -4.48
C ASP A 32 -28.50 -11.19 -5.10
N ILE A 33 -27.46 -11.89 -5.58
CA ILE A 33 -26.33 -11.30 -6.29
C ILE A 33 -26.32 -11.82 -7.72
N VAL A 34 -26.31 -10.91 -8.70
CA VAL A 34 -26.32 -11.24 -10.12
C VAL A 34 -25.04 -10.72 -10.78
N ASP A 35 -24.20 -11.66 -11.24
CA ASP A 35 -23.09 -11.36 -12.15
C ASP A 35 -23.63 -11.17 -13.56
N ILE A 36 -23.49 -9.97 -14.12
CA ILE A 36 -23.98 -9.64 -15.46
C ILE A 36 -23.04 -10.12 -16.59
N GLY A 37 -21.93 -10.79 -16.24
CA GLY A 37 -20.97 -11.37 -17.16
C GLY A 37 -20.02 -10.36 -17.79
N VAL A 38 -19.65 -9.32 -17.05
CA VAL A 38 -18.56 -8.38 -17.39
C VAL A 38 -17.41 -8.57 -16.41
N LYS A 39 -16.15 -8.39 -16.86
CA LYS A 39 -14.99 -8.55 -15.97
C LYS A 39 -14.97 -7.52 -14.83
N VAL A 40 -15.20 -6.24 -15.17
CA VAL A 40 -15.22 -5.11 -14.22
C VAL A 40 -16.59 -4.43 -14.27
N ALA A 41 -17.19 -4.16 -13.11
CA ALA A 41 -18.53 -3.58 -12.98
C ALA A 41 -18.70 -2.21 -13.67
N ALA A 42 -17.62 -1.41 -13.77
CA ALA A 42 -17.62 -0.11 -14.45
C ALA A 42 -17.83 -0.20 -15.98
N LEU A 43 -17.70 -1.38 -16.58
CA LEU A 43 -17.94 -1.62 -18.02
C LEU A 43 -19.39 -2.05 -18.32
N MET A 44 -20.25 -2.09 -17.30
CA MET A 44 -21.67 -2.41 -17.45
C MET A 44 -22.39 -1.28 -18.20
N THR A 45 -23.22 -1.63 -19.19
CA THR A 45 -24.06 -0.70 -19.95
C THR A 45 -25.53 -1.11 -19.86
N GLU A 46 -26.44 -0.17 -20.16
CA GLU A 46 -27.89 -0.46 -20.18
C GLU A 46 -28.22 -1.67 -21.06
N GLU A 47 -27.65 -1.75 -22.25
CA GLU A 47 -27.91 -2.83 -23.21
C GLU A 47 -27.42 -4.19 -22.69
N ILE A 48 -26.31 -4.22 -21.95
CA ILE A 48 -25.84 -5.44 -21.29
C ILE A 48 -26.82 -5.88 -20.21
N ILE A 49 -27.31 -4.94 -19.39
CA ILE A 49 -28.30 -5.22 -18.33
C ILE A 49 -29.59 -5.73 -18.94
N LYS A 50 -30.19 -5.01 -19.90
CA LYS A 50 -31.44 -5.42 -20.59
C LYS A 50 -31.36 -6.82 -21.16
N ARG A 51 -30.23 -7.16 -21.78
CA ARG A 51 -30.05 -8.47 -22.42
C ARG A 51 -29.84 -9.61 -21.43
N ARG A 52 -29.21 -9.36 -20.28
CA ARG A 52 -28.67 -10.42 -19.41
C ARG A 52 -29.31 -10.50 -18.03
N LEU A 53 -29.91 -9.43 -17.54
CA LEU A 53 -30.57 -9.42 -16.25
C LEU A 53 -31.90 -10.17 -16.36
N LYS A 54 -32.01 -11.25 -15.58
CA LYS A 54 -33.27 -11.94 -15.34
C LYS A 54 -33.65 -11.64 -13.90
N CYS A 55 -34.54 -10.67 -13.69
CA CYS A 55 -34.98 -10.32 -12.34
C CYS A 55 -35.70 -11.51 -11.69
N PRO A 56 -35.35 -11.88 -10.44
CA PRO A 56 -36.17 -12.77 -9.63
C PRO A 56 -37.61 -12.27 -9.49
N ALA A 57 -38.54 -13.17 -9.18
CA ALA A 57 -39.89 -12.77 -8.81
C ALA A 57 -39.88 -12.13 -7.41
N ALA A 58 -40.56 -10.98 -7.26
CA ALA A 58 -40.67 -10.20 -6.00
C ALA A 58 -39.38 -9.49 -5.54
N VAL A 59 -38.86 -8.59 -6.36
CA VAL A 59 -37.73 -7.69 -6.03
C VAL A 59 -38.26 -6.30 -5.68
N ASP A 60 -37.85 -5.75 -4.54
CA ASP A 60 -38.19 -4.37 -4.16
C ASP A 60 -37.25 -3.36 -4.83
N ARG A 61 -35.94 -3.63 -4.83
CA ARG A 61 -34.93 -2.76 -5.45
C ARG A 61 -33.78 -3.53 -6.08
N VAL A 62 -33.27 -3.00 -7.20
CA VAL A 62 -32.04 -3.45 -7.84
C VAL A 62 -30.93 -2.43 -7.58
N ILE A 63 -29.86 -2.84 -6.90
CA ILE A 63 -28.71 -2.00 -6.59
C ILE A 63 -27.64 -2.20 -7.66
N LEU A 64 -27.38 -1.13 -8.40
CA LEU A 64 -26.34 -1.04 -9.43
C LEU A 64 -24.98 -0.67 -8.81
N PRO A 65 -23.86 -1.03 -9.45
CA PRO A 65 -22.56 -0.46 -9.09
C PRO A 65 -22.58 1.08 -9.17
N GLY A 66 -21.93 1.78 -8.24
CA GLY A 66 -21.94 3.24 -8.21
C GLY A 66 -21.42 3.90 -9.48
N ARG A 67 -20.42 3.27 -10.10
CA ARG A 67 -19.81 3.74 -11.36
C ARG A 67 -20.64 3.48 -12.62
N PHE A 68 -21.84 2.91 -12.49
CA PHE A 68 -22.74 2.71 -13.63
C PHE A 68 -23.24 4.06 -14.18
N ARG A 69 -22.94 4.33 -15.46
CA ARG A 69 -23.22 5.61 -16.13
C ARG A 69 -24.50 5.64 -16.97
N GLY A 70 -25.25 4.55 -17.04
CA GLY A 70 -26.50 4.50 -17.81
C GLY A 70 -27.68 5.17 -17.11
N ASP A 71 -28.78 5.28 -17.84
CA ASP A 71 -30.04 5.84 -17.39
C ASP A 71 -30.80 4.87 -16.47
N ILE A 72 -30.94 5.25 -15.21
CA ILE A 72 -31.58 4.46 -14.15
C ILE A 72 -33.10 4.51 -14.27
N GLU A 73 -33.67 5.64 -14.69
CA GLU A 73 -35.11 5.80 -14.86
C GLU A 73 -35.60 4.92 -16.01
N ARG A 74 -34.83 4.86 -17.09
CA ARG A 74 -35.12 3.99 -18.23
C ARG A 74 -35.07 2.51 -17.85
N LEU A 75 -34.09 2.08 -17.07
CA LEU A 75 -34.03 0.70 -16.56
C LEU A 75 -35.20 0.40 -15.62
N THR A 76 -35.55 1.34 -14.75
CA THR A 76 -36.70 1.22 -13.84
C THR A 76 -38.00 1.03 -14.61
N ALA A 77 -38.21 1.82 -15.67
CA ALA A 77 -39.39 1.71 -16.54
C ALA A 77 -39.44 0.38 -17.31
N GLU A 78 -38.30 -0.09 -17.83
CA GLU A 78 -38.20 -1.34 -18.60
C GLU A 78 -38.51 -2.58 -17.77
N PHE A 79 -37.95 -2.65 -16.55
CA PHE A 79 -38.05 -3.84 -15.69
C PHE A 79 -39.22 -3.77 -14.69
N GLY A 80 -39.85 -2.60 -14.52
CA GLY A 80 -40.93 -2.41 -13.55
C GLY A 80 -40.50 -2.53 -12.08
N VAL A 81 -39.20 -2.39 -11.79
CA VAL A 81 -38.60 -2.49 -10.45
C VAL A 81 -37.73 -1.25 -10.22
N CYS A 82 -37.64 -0.76 -8.99
CA CYS A 82 -36.81 0.41 -8.68
C CYS A 82 -35.32 0.08 -8.80
N PHE A 83 -34.60 0.75 -9.70
CA PHE A 83 -33.15 0.70 -9.76
C PHE A 83 -32.54 1.84 -8.94
N VAL A 84 -31.50 1.54 -8.17
CA VAL A 84 -30.77 2.52 -7.37
C VAL A 84 -29.28 2.38 -7.64
N ARG A 85 -28.57 3.51 -7.72
CA ARG A 85 -27.11 3.53 -7.80
C ARG A 85 -26.54 3.27 -6.40
N GLY A 86 -25.85 2.15 -6.24
CA GLY A 86 -25.09 1.81 -5.04
C GLY A 86 -23.82 2.65 -4.90
N PRO A 87 -22.95 2.33 -3.92
CA PRO A 87 -21.68 3.01 -3.76
C PRO A 87 -20.71 2.68 -4.91
N ASP A 88 -19.75 3.58 -5.14
CA ASP A 88 -18.68 3.37 -6.12
C ASP A 88 -17.79 2.17 -5.77
N GLU A 89 -17.63 1.88 -4.48
CA GLU A 89 -16.82 0.79 -3.97
C GLU A 89 -17.65 -0.12 -3.05
N ILE A 90 -17.46 -1.44 -3.19
CA ILE A 90 -18.16 -2.45 -2.36
C ILE A 90 -17.81 -2.30 -0.87
N ALA A 91 -16.61 -1.82 -0.55
CA ALA A 91 -16.21 -1.53 0.83
C ALA A 91 -17.12 -0.50 1.51
N ASP A 92 -17.73 0.41 0.75
CA ASP A 92 -18.64 1.42 1.27
C ASP A 92 -20.10 0.90 1.35
N LEU A 93 -20.37 -0.33 0.90
CA LEU A 93 -21.71 -0.90 0.88
C LEU A 93 -22.37 -1.01 2.26
N PRO A 94 -21.66 -1.39 3.35
CA PRO A 94 -22.24 -1.33 4.68
C PRO A 94 -22.74 0.08 5.00
N VAL A 95 -21.94 1.11 4.73
CA VAL A 95 -22.30 2.52 4.98
C VAL A 95 -23.49 2.95 4.13
N PHE A 96 -23.51 2.57 2.85
CA PHE A 96 -24.65 2.80 1.96
C PHE A 96 -25.95 2.16 2.48
N LEU A 97 -25.84 0.99 3.12
CA LEU A 97 -26.94 0.29 3.77
C LEU A 97 -27.19 0.75 5.23
N GLY A 98 -26.59 1.87 5.65
CA GLY A 98 -26.77 2.45 7.00
C GLY A 98 -26.02 1.72 8.13
N ARG A 99 -24.98 0.94 7.79
CA ARG A 99 -24.21 0.10 8.73
C ARG A 99 -22.75 0.55 8.81
N LYS A 100 -22.08 0.20 9.91
CA LYS A 100 -20.64 0.42 10.04
C LYS A 100 -19.87 -0.53 9.11
N GLY A 101 -18.85 -0.01 8.43
CA GLY A 101 -17.91 -0.83 7.66
C GLY A 101 -17.09 -1.73 8.57
N ARG A 102 -16.63 -2.87 8.04
CA ARG A 102 -15.74 -3.79 8.75
C ARG A 102 -14.30 -3.24 8.77
N GLU A 103 -13.64 -3.29 9.93
CA GLU A 103 -12.21 -3.01 10.02
C GLU A 103 -11.40 -4.12 9.34
N VAL A 104 -10.42 -3.71 8.55
CA VAL A 104 -9.54 -4.61 7.80
C VAL A 104 -8.37 -5.00 8.70
N ASP A 105 -8.21 -6.30 8.96
CA ASP A 105 -7.06 -6.83 9.70
C ASP A 105 -5.84 -6.94 8.77
N LEU A 106 -4.80 -6.17 9.08
CA LEU A 106 -3.52 -6.14 8.37
C LEU A 106 -2.38 -6.69 9.22
N SER A 107 -2.66 -7.36 10.34
CA SER A 107 -1.63 -7.93 11.21
C SER A 107 -0.84 -9.08 10.58
N ARG A 108 -1.40 -9.72 9.54
CA ARG A 108 -0.87 -10.93 8.90
C ARG A 108 -0.26 -10.64 7.52
N HIS A 109 0.74 -11.44 7.17
CA HIS A 109 1.37 -11.53 5.84
C HIS A 109 2.00 -12.92 5.64
N ASP A 110 2.35 -13.27 4.41
CA ASP A 110 3.03 -14.52 4.02
C ASP A 110 4.31 -14.30 3.20
N LEU A 111 4.73 -13.04 3.06
CA LEU A 111 5.93 -12.64 2.32
C LEU A 111 6.97 -12.05 3.28
N ARG A 112 8.19 -12.56 3.21
CA ARG A 112 9.36 -12.11 4.00
C ARG A 112 10.16 -11.04 3.26
N ILE A 113 10.60 -10.02 3.98
CA ILE A 113 11.41 -8.93 3.46
C ILE A 113 12.86 -9.10 3.93
N PHE A 114 13.75 -9.30 2.96
CA PHE A 114 15.20 -9.21 3.13
C PHE A 114 15.57 -7.75 2.85
N ALA A 115 15.97 -7.01 3.87
CA ALA A 115 16.36 -5.62 3.73
C ALA A 115 17.88 -5.51 3.67
N GLU A 116 18.39 -5.05 2.52
CA GLU A 116 19.81 -5.01 2.23
C GLU A 116 20.47 -3.73 2.77
N ILE A 117 21.59 -3.93 3.46
CA ILE A 117 22.59 -2.91 3.75
C ILE A 117 23.71 -3.07 2.72
N VAL A 118 23.56 -2.42 1.56
CA VAL A 118 24.45 -2.59 0.39
C VAL A 118 25.92 -2.27 0.68
N ASP A 119 26.16 -1.31 1.55
CA ASP A 119 27.50 -0.83 1.92
C ASP A 119 27.97 -1.38 3.28
N ALA A 120 27.50 -2.57 3.67
CA ALA A 120 27.76 -3.15 4.99
C ALA A 120 29.25 -3.23 5.34
N SER A 121 30.11 -3.56 4.37
CA SER A 121 31.56 -3.66 4.60
C SER A 121 32.24 -2.33 4.93
N ALA A 122 31.64 -1.21 4.54
CA ALA A 122 32.15 0.14 4.80
C ALA A 122 31.69 0.71 6.15
N LEU A 123 30.67 0.11 6.78
CA LEU A 123 30.10 0.59 8.03
C LEU A 123 30.80 -0.03 9.24
N PRO A 124 31.16 0.76 10.27
CA PRO A 124 31.50 0.19 11.57
C PRO A 124 30.33 -0.65 12.13
N THR A 125 30.66 -1.73 12.83
CA THR A 125 29.66 -2.68 13.38
C THR A 125 28.53 -2.00 14.17
N ASP A 126 28.82 -0.95 14.95
CA ASP A 126 27.81 -0.26 15.75
C ASP A 126 26.80 0.52 14.89
N LEU A 127 27.24 1.14 13.79
CA LEU A 127 26.35 1.81 12.83
C LEU A 127 25.55 0.80 12.00
N LEU A 128 26.17 -0.33 11.67
CA LEU A 128 25.51 -1.45 11.00
C LEU A 128 24.37 -2.02 11.87
N LEU A 129 24.59 -2.16 13.18
CA LEU A 129 23.55 -2.57 14.14
C LEU A 129 22.43 -1.54 14.25
N GLU A 130 22.74 -0.24 14.31
CA GLU A 130 21.74 0.82 14.34
C GLU A 130 20.84 0.77 13.09
N ARG A 131 21.45 0.66 11.90
CA ARG A 131 20.71 0.54 10.64
C ARG A 131 19.88 -0.74 10.57
N ALA A 132 20.44 -1.87 11.02
CA ALA A 132 19.72 -3.14 11.06
C ALA A 132 18.47 -3.07 11.97
N ARG A 133 18.57 -2.46 13.15
CA ARG A 133 17.41 -2.25 14.04
C ARG A 133 16.36 -1.37 13.40
N ALA A 134 16.76 -0.27 12.77
CA ALA A 134 15.83 0.61 12.06
C ALA A 134 15.08 -0.11 10.92
N LEU A 135 15.77 -0.96 10.15
CA LEU A 135 15.16 -1.76 9.09
C LEU A 135 14.21 -2.83 9.66
N ALA A 136 14.58 -3.49 10.76
CA ALA A 136 13.70 -4.43 11.44
C ALA A 136 12.42 -3.76 11.97
N GLU A 137 12.55 -2.58 12.60
CA GLU A 137 11.41 -1.77 13.04
C GLU A 137 10.52 -1.29 11.87
N ALA A 138 11.11 -1.02 10.71
CA ALA A 138 10.40 -0.68 9.49
C ALA A 138 9.63 -1.87 8.87
N GLY A 139 9.92 -3.10 9.29
CA GLY A 139 9.20 -4.32 8.89
C GLY A 139 10.05 -5.37 8.18
N ALA A 140 11.38 -5.23 8.13
CA ALA A 140 12.26 -6.28 7.61
C ALA A 140 12.20 -7.53 8.51
N ASP A 141 12.13 -8.71 7.90
CA ASP A 141 12.21 -9.99 8.63
C ASP A 141 13.64 -10.52 8.66
N VAL A 142 14.44 -10.17 7.65
CA VAL A 142 15.83 -10.60 7.49
C VAL A 142 16.66 -9.38 7.14
N ILE A 143 17.80 -9.22 7.83
CA ILE A 143 18.79 -8.19 7.51
C ILE A 143 19.83 -8.81 6.60
N ASP A 144 19.94 -8.28 5.39
CA ASP A 144 20.87 -8.74 4.38
C ASP A 144 22.12 -7.83 4.36
N LEU A 145 23.29 -8.44 4.48
CA LEU A 145 24.57 -7.74 4.42
C LEU A 145 25.12 -7.86 3.00
N GLY A 146 25.00 -6.77 2.25
CA GLY A 146 25.57 -6.66 0.91
C GLY A 146 27.09 -6.47 0.99
N CYS A 147 27.84 -7.40 0.40
CA CYS A 147 29.28 -7.26 0.23
C CYS A 147 29.60 -6.45 -1.03
N LEU A 148 30.57 -5.55 -0.91
CA LEU A 148 31.03 -4.74 -2.03
C LEU A 148 32.07 -5.52 -2.87
N PRO A 149 31.95 -5.52 -4.21
CA PRO A 149 32.97 -6.10 -5.08
C PRO A 149 34.36 -5.50 -4.81
N ASP A 150 35.39 -6.35 -4.86
CA ASP A 150 36.80 -6.01 -4.67
C ASP A 150 37.13 -5.28 -3.34
N THR A 151 36.22 -5.32 -2.35
CA THR A 151 36.37 -4.64 -1.08
C THR A 151 36.17 -5.63 0.08
N PRO A 152 37.25 -6.03 0.77
CA PRO A 152 37.15 -7.06 1.81
C PRO A 152 36.24 -6.64 2.96
N PHE A 153 35.32 -7.51 3.36
CA PHE A 153 34.52 -7.32 4.57
C PHE A 153 35.27 -7.82 5.83
N GLY A 154 36.31 -7.08 6.24
CA GLY A 154 37.25 -7.52 7.29
C GLY A 154 36.65 -7.80 8.68
N HIS A 155 35.42 -7.37 8.95
CA HIS A 155 34.72 -7.59 10.22
C HIS A 155 33.38 -8.34 10.05
N LEU A 156 33.19 -9.05 8.93
CA LEU A 156 31.95 -9.78 8.59
C LEU A 156 31.51 -10.75 9.69
N GLN A 157 32.40 -11.62 10.17
CA GLN A 157 32.05 -12.60 11.20
C GLN A 157 31.58 -11.95 12.51
N GLU A 158 32.20 -10.83 12.89
CA GLU A 158 31.78 -10.06 14.06
C GLU A 158 30.42 -9.41 13.83
N ALA A 159 30.19 -8.81 12.65
CA ALA A 159 28.91 -8.21 12.28
C ALA A 159 27.77 -9.24 12.33
N VAL A 160 27.95 -10.42 11.72
CA VAL A 160 26.98 -11.53 11.75
C VAL A 160 26.68 -11.95 13.19
N ARG A 161 27.71 -12.25 14.00
CA ARG A 161 27.51 -12.68 15.40
C ARG A 161 26.78 -11.63 16.24
N ARG A 162 27.10 -10.34 16.04
CA ARG A 162 26.47 -9.23 16.77
C ARG A 162 25.01 -9.06 16.39
N LEU A 163 24.66 -9.14 15.11
CA LEU A 163 23.27 -9.10 14.65
C LEU A 163 22.47 -10.29 15.20
N LYS A 164 23.04 -11.50 15.15
CA LYS A 164 22.43 -12.71 15.71
C LYS A 164 22.22 -12.59 17.24
N ALA A 165 23.15 -11.96 17.95
CA ALA A 165 23.03 -11.72 19.39
C ALA A 165 21.87 -10.78 19.76
N GLU A 166 21.45 -9.89 18.84
CA GLU A 166 20.25 -9.06 18.98
C GLU A 166 18.95 -9.81 18.64
N GLY A 167 19.04 -11.08 18.24
CA GLY A 167 17.90 -11.89 17.82
C GLY A 167 17.44 -11.64 16.38
N LEU A 168 18.24 -10.92 15.57
CA LEU A 168 17.93 -10.69 14.17
C LEU A 168 18.26 -11.92 13.32
N THR A 169 17.49 -12.13 12.25
CA THR A 169 17.81 -13.10 11.19
C THR A 169 18.72 -12.42 10.19
N VAL A 170 19.81 -13.10 9.81
CA VAL A 170 20.91 -12.52 9.03
C VAL A 170 21.10 -13.27 7.72
N SER A 171 21.21 -12.50 6.66
CA SER A 171 21.53 -12.93 5.32
C SER A 171 22.81 -12.24 4.84
N VAL A 172 23.57 -12.88 3.97
CA VAL A 172 24.79 -12.30 3.38
C VAL A 172 24.77 -12.53 1.88
N ASP A 173 24.94 -11.45 1.10
CA ASP A 173 25.10 -11.48 -0.35
C ASP A 173 26.53 -11.10 -0.73
N SER A 174 27.26 -12.06 -1.31
CA SER A 174 28.63 -11.85 -1.77
C SER A 174 28.95 -12.68 -3.00
N ALA A 175 29.79 -12.11 -3.87
CA ALA A 175 30.41 -12.85 -4.97
C ALA A 175 31.69 -13.59 -4.54
N ASP A 176 32.22 -13.35 -3.34
CA ASP A 176 33.42 -14.01 -2.81
C ASP A 176 33.04 -15.23 -1.95
N LEU A 177 33.50 -16.40 -2.38
CA LEU A 177 33.26 -17.67 -1.68
C LEU A 177 33.83 -17.68 -0.26
N ALA A 178 34.95 -17.00 -0.02
CA ALA A 178 35.57 -16.91 1.31
C ALA A 178 34.72 -16.08 2.28
N GLU A 179 34.05 -15.03 1.77
CA GLU A 179 33.13 -14.22 2.58
C GLU A 179 31.86 -15.01 2.92
N LEU A 180 31.30 -15.73 1.94
CA LEU A 180 30.15 -16.61 2.16
C LEU A 180 30.47 -17.72 3.18
N GLU A 181 31.65 -18.35 3.08
CA GLU A 181 32.11 -19.34 4.03
C GLU A 181 32.29 -18.75 5.44
N ALA A 182 32.94 -17.58 5.55
CA ALA A 182 33.12 -16.90 6.82
C ALA A 182 31.78 -16.51 7.47
N ALA A 183 30.80 -16.06 6.68
CA ALA A 183 29.45 -15.75 7.13
C ALA A 183 28.72 -16.99 7.64
N ALA A 184 28.84 -18.11 6.92
CA ALA A 184 28.25 -19.39 7.32
C ALA A 184 28.83 -19.89 8.65
N GLU A 185 30.16 -19.84 8.82
CA GLU A 185 30.84 -20.16 10.08
C GLU A 185 30.39 -19.24 11.24
N ALA A 186 30.08 -17.98 10.95
CA ALA A 186 29.61 -17.02 11.93
C ALA A 186 28.14 -17.20 12.33
N GLY A 187 27.40 -18.05 11.61
CA GLY A 187 26.00 -18.38 11.90
C GLY A 187 24.98 -17.52 11.15
N ALA A 188 25.30 -17.08 9.93
CA ALA A 188 24.30 -16.52 9.01
C ALA A 188 23.19 -17.55 8.72
N ASP A 189 21.95 -17.07 8.58
CA ASP A 189 20.78 -17.93 8.32
C ASP A 189 20.61 -18.19 6.82
N PHE A 190 20.96 -17.19 5.99
CA PHE A 190 20.89 -17.25 4.54
C PHE A 190 22.21 -16.82 3.90
N LEU A 191 22.51 -17.44 2.75
CA LEU A 191 23.55 -16.98 1.83
C LEU A 191 22.92 -16.74 0.47
N LEU A 192 23.15 -15.58 -0.13
CA LEU A 192 22.60 -15.21 -1.42
C LEU A 192 23.54 -15.58 -2.56
N SER A 193 22.95 -15.66 -3.76
CA SER A 193 23.69 -15.78 -5.02
C SER A 193 24.46 -17.11 -5.20
N LEU A 194 24.02 -18.20 -4.55
CA LEU A 194 24.62 -19.52 -4.77
C LEU A 194 24.18 -20.15 -6.10
N THR A 195 25.03 -20.99 -6.67
CA THR A 195 24.81 -21.67 -7.95
C THR A 195 25.07 -23.16 -7.82
N GLU A 196 24.87 -23.91 -8.91
CA GLU A 196 25.28 -25.33 -8.98
C GLU A 196 26.77 -25.57 -8.70
N HIS A 197 27.61 -24.52 -8.77
CA HIS A 197 29.05 -24.61 -8.50
C HIS A 197 29.44 -24.32 -7.05
N THR A 198 28.57 -23.67 -6.28
CA THR A 198 28.87 -23.18 -4.92
C THR A 198 27.94 -23.74 -3.83
N LEU A 199 26.97 -24.58 -4.22
CA LEU A 199 26.00 -25.20 -3.31
C LEU A 199 26.66 -26.07 -2.22
N ASP A 200 27.88 -26.54 -2.43
CA ASP A 200 28.62 -27.34 -1.45
C ASP A 200 28.78 -26.62 -0.11
N LEU A 201 28.84 -25.28 -0.09
CA LEU A 201 28.85 -24.49 1.14
C LEU A 201 27.63 -24.78 2.02
N ALA A 202 26.44 -24.85 1.43
CA ALA A 202 25.21 -25.15 2.16
C ALA A 202 25.13 -26.61 2.65
N THR A 203 25.93 -27.52 2.09
CA THR A 203 26.08 -28.88 2.64
C THR A 203 26.99 -28.92 3.86
N ARG A 204 27.98 -28.00 3.93
CA ARG A 204 29.00 -27.95 4.98
C ARG A 204 28.51 -27.20 6.21
N TYR A 205 27.73 -26.15 5.96
CA TYR A 205 27.19 -25.25 6.98
C TYR A 205 25.67 -25.32 6.93
N ASN A 206 25.00 -25.43 8.08
CA ASN A 206 23.54 -25.51 8.15
C ASN A 206 22.89 -24.13 7.87
N VAL A 207 22.98 -23.69 6.62
CA VAL A 207 22.54 -22.39 6.11
C VAL A 207 21.59 -22.58 4.94
N THR A 208 20.61 -21.70 4.78
CA THR A 208 19.64 -21.78 3.68
C THR A 208 20.15 -20.98 2.48
N PRO A 209 20.53 -21.61 1.36
CA PRO A 209 21.00 -20.88 0.20
C PRO A 209 19.84 -20.29 -0.61
N VAL A 210 20.06 -19.09 -1.17
CA VAL A 210 19.28 -18.55 -2.28
C VAL A 210 20.01 -18.89 -3.57
N LEU A 211 19.38 -19.73 -4.38
CA LEU A 211 19.94 -20.25 -5.63
C LEU A 211 19.57 -19.34 -6.80
N ILE A 212 20.58 -18.93 -7.55
CA ILE A 212 20.44 -18.18 -8.79
C ILE A 212 20.95 -19.01 -9.98
N PRO A 213 20.55 -18.66 -11.22
CA PRO A 213 21.18 -19.20 -12.42
C PRO A 213 22.71 -19.00 -12.41
N ALA A 214 23.48 -20.04 -12.73
CA ALA A 214 24.93 -19.93 -12.90
C ALA A 214 25.31 -19.08 -14.12
N ILE A 215 24.43 -19.08 -15.14
CA ILE A 215 24.52 -18.20 -16.30
C ILE A 215 23.30 -17.27 -16.25
N PRO A 216 23.48 -15.93 -16.32
CA PRO A 216 22.37 -14.99 -16.25
C PRO A 216 21.23 -15.34 -17.22
N GLY A 217 20.03 -15.53 -16.67
CA GLY A 217 18.82 -15.87 -17.42
C GLY A 217 18.64 -17.35 -17.79
N ASP A 218 19.61 -18.23 -17.52
CA ASP A 218 19.52 -19.66 -17.82
C ASP A 218 18.80 -20.44 -16.70
N LEU A 219 17.48 -20.64 -16.87
CA LEU A 219 16.69 -21.45 -15.94
C LEU A 219 17.11 -22.93 -15.90
N ASP A 220 17.81 -23.45 -16.91
CA ASP A 220 18.25 -24.85 -16.87
C ASP A 220 19.42 -25.02 -15.88
N SER A 221 20.31 -24.03 -15.76
CA SER A 221 21.33 -24.00 -14.70
C SER A 221 20.73 -23.91 -13.30
N LEU A 222 19.69 -23.08 -13.12
CA LEU A 222 18.95 -23.03 -11.87
C LEU A 222 18.28 -24.38 -11.55
N GLY A 223 17.73 -25.04 -12.57
CA GLY A 223 17.16 -26.38 -12.43
C GLY A 223 18.14 -27.42 -11.93
N ARG A 224 19.38 -27.41 -12.42
CA ARG A 224 20.43 -28.31 -11.93
C ARG A 224 20.78 -28.04 -10.46
N ALA A 225 20.91 -26.77 -10.08
CA ALA A 225 21.13 -26.38 -8.68
C ALA A 225 19.98 -26.84 -7.75
N ILE A 226 18.73 -26.71 -8.20
CA ILE A 226 17.54 -27.17 -7.47
C ILE A 226 17.58 -28.68 -7.24
N GLU A 227 17.88 -29.48 -8.27
CA GLU A 227 17.95 -30.93 -8.13
C GLU A 227 19.09 -31.36 -7.20
N MET A 228 20.26 -30.72 -7.30
CA MET A 228 21.37 -30.96 -6.37
C MET A 228 20.98 -30.66 -4.91
N ALA A 229 20.27 -29.56 -4.67
CA ALA A 229 19.84 -29.18 -3.32
C ALA A 229 18.79 -30.16 -2.76
N ARG A 230 17.87 -30.64 -3.61
CA ARG A 230 16.88 -31.67 -3.25
C ARG A 230 17.53 -33.01 -2.94
N GLU A 231 18.48 -33.45 -3.76
CA GLU A 231 19.23 -34.69 -3.53
C GLU A 231 20.04 -34.64 -2.24
N ALA A 232 20.58 -33.46 -1.90
CA ALA A 232 21.29 -33.21 -0.66
C ALA A 232 20.36 -33.03 0.57
N GLY A 233 19.05 -32.91 0.38
CA GLY A 233 18.08 -32.67 1.46
C GLY A 233 18.21 -31.29 2.11
N ILE A 234 18.71 -30.29 1.38
CA ILE A 234 18.90 -28.92 1.85
C ILE A 234 17.61 -28.14 1.63
N GLU A 235 17.21 -27.30 2.58
CA GLU A 235 16.18 -26.28 2.36
C GLU A 235 16.77 -25.10 1.60
N PHE A 236 16.09 -24.61 0.56
CA PHE A 236 16.60 -23.53 -0.30
C PHE A 236 15.48 -22.61 -0.78
N ILE A 237 15.88 -21.45 -1.29
CA ILE A 237 15.04 -20.50 -2.02
C ILE A 237 15.63 -20.31 -3.41
N VAL A 238 14.82 -19.99 -4.41
CA VAL A 238 15.32 -19.71 -5.77
C VAL A 238 15.02 -18.28 -6.19
N ASP A 239 15.95 -17.65 -6.89
CA ASP A 239 15.78 -16.33 -7.51
C ASP A 239 16.15 -16.39 -9.01
N PRO A 240 15.15 -16.35 -9.92
CA PRO A 240 15.35 -16.21 -11.36
C PRO A 240 15.99 -14.89 -11.84
N VAL A 241 16.22 -13.96 -10.92
CA VAL A 241 16.78 -12.61 -11.06
C VAL A 241 15.90 -11.68 -11.87
N LEU A 242 15.48 -10.57 -11.26
CA LEU A 242 14.67 -9.53 -11.90
C LEU A 242 15.58 -8.45 -12.51
N ASP A 243 15.43 -8.18 -13.81
CA ASP A 243 16.29 -7.23 -14.52
C ASP A 243 15.72 -5.79 -14.51
N PRO A 244 16.56 -4.75 -14.59
CA PRO A 244 16.11 -3.36 -14.75
C PRO A 244 15.33 -3.11 -16.05
N ILE A 245 14.55 -2.03 -16.07
CA ILE A 245 13.85 -1.55 -17.28
C ILE A 245 14.88 -1.26 -18.37
N HIS A 246 14.58 -1.66 -19.61
CA HIS A 246 15.47 -1.61 -20.79
C HIS A 246 16.66 -2.59 -20.80
N PHE A 247 16.93 -3.31 -19.70
CA PHE A 247 18.02 -4.29 -19.60
C PHE A 247 17.54 -5.74 -19.49
N GLY A 248 16.25 -5.99 -19.67
CA GLY A 248 15.70 -7.34 -19.64
C GLY A 248 14.42 -7.49 -18.82
N PHE A 249 13.92 -6.42 -18.16
CA PHE A 249 12.77 -6.48 -17.26
C PHE A 249 11.61 -7.37 -17.76
N ALA A 250 11.08 -7.12 -18.96
CA ALA A 250 9.97 -7.91 -19.49
C ALA A 250 10.32 -9.40 -19.68
N ALA A 251 11.54 -9.71 -20.13
CA ALA A 251 12.02 -11.09 -20.25
C ALA A 251 12.17 -11.73 -18.87
N SER A 252 12.68 -11.00 -17.88
CA SER A 252 12.82 -11.48 -16.49
C SER A 252 11.47 -11.80 -15.83
N LEU A 253 10.42 -11.02 -16.09
CA LEU A 253 9.05 -11.38 -15.68
C LEU A 253 8.61 -12.72 -16.28
N GLY A 254 8.91 -12.94 -17.57
CA GLY A 254 8.70 -14.23 -18.23
C GLY A 254 9.47 -15.37 -17.54
N ARG A 255 10.69 -15.12 -17.08
CA ARG A 255 11.49 -16.10 -16.32
C ARG A 255 10.85 -16.45 -14.98
N PHE A 256 10.32 -15.47 -14.23
CA PHE A 256 9.60 -15.74 -12.98
C PHE A 256 8.33 -16.59 -13.19
N ILE A 257 7.55 -16.29 -14.22
CA ILE A 257 6.36 -17.06 -14.58
C ILE A 257 6.75 -18.50 -14.95
N GLU A 258 7.77 -18.67 -15.79
CA GLU A 258 8.25 -19.98 -16.23
C GLU A 258 8.87 -20.77 -15.06
N ALA A 259 9.63 -20.13 -14.18
CA ALA A 259 10.17 -20.75 -12.98
C ALA A 259 9.05 -21.28 -12.08
N ARG A 260 7.99 -20.49 -11.82
CA ARG A 260 6.84 -20.96 -11.02
C ARG A 260 6.13 -22.13 -11.69
N ARG A 261 6.05 -22.15 -13.02
CA ARG A 261 5.48 -23.27 -13.78
C ARG A 261 6.33 -24.54 -13.66
N ARG A 262 7.66 -24.43 -13.72
CA ARG A 262 8.60 -25.56 -13.63
C ARG A 262 8.70 -26.11 -12.21
N TRP A 263 8.65 -25.24 -11.20
CA TRP A 263 8.79 -25.60 -9.79
C TRP A 263 7.68 -24.99 -8.92
N PRO A 264 6.45 -25.56 -8.98
CA PRO A 264 5.27 -24.98 -8.33
C PRO A 264 5.41 -24.80 -6.82
N ASP A 265 6.09 -25.72 -6.15
CA ASP A 265 6.18 -25.76 -4.68
C ASP A 265 7.49 -25.18 -4.13
N VAL A 266 8.41 -24.72 -5.00
CA VAL A 266 9.71 -24.20 -4.56
C VAL A 266 9.56 -22.76 -4.05
N PRO A 267 10.10 -22.42 -2.87
CA PRO A 267 10.14 -21.05 -2.38
C PRO A 267 10.92 -20.14 -3.33
N MET A 268 10.39 -18.95 -3.60
CA MET A 268 11.03 -17.98 -4.49
C MET A 268 11.36 -16.69 -3.78
N LEU A 269 12.40 -16.03 -4.24
CA LEU A 269 12.78 -14.66 -3.90
C LEU A 269 12.72 -13.79 -5.16
N MET A 270 12.35 -12.52 -4.98
CA MET A 270 12.44 -11.50 -6.03
C MET A 270 13.15 -10.26 -5.48
N GLY A 271 14.30 -9.92 -6.06
CA GLY A 271 14.93 -8.62 -5.83
C GLY A 271 14.15 -7.49 -6.49
N THR A 272 13.58 -6.57 -5.70
CA THR A 272 12.77 -5.46 -6.21
C THR A 272 13.59 -4.18 -6.45
N GLY A 273 14.80 -4.11 -5.87
CA GLY A 273 15.68 -2.94 -5.91
C GLY A 273 15.96 -2.40 -7.31
N ASN A 274 16.17 -3.28 -8.30
CA ASN A 274 16.41 -2.91 -9.70
C ASN A 274 15.30 -2.07 -10.34
N LEU A 275 14.10 -2.08 -9.74
CA LEU A 275 12.94 -1.35 -10.24
C LEU A 275 12.61 -0.17 -9.34
N THR A 276 12.69 -0.33 -8.01
CA THR A 276 12.40 0.75 -7.07
C THR A 276 13.52 1.79 -6.99
N GLU A 277 14.80 1.42 -7.09
CA GLU A 277 15.93 2.37 -7.04
C GLU A 277 16.21 3.03 -8.39
N LEU A 278 15.99 2.31 -9.49
CA LEU A 278 16.44 2.73 -10.83
C LEU A 278 15.31 3.29 -11.70
N THR A 279 14.19 3.70 -11.09
CA THR A 279 13.05 4.28 -11.81
C THR A 279 12.57 5.54 -11.10
N ASP A 280 12.62 6.69 -11.77
CA ASP A 280 12.04 7.95 -11.27
C ASP A 280 10.50 7.89 -11.29
N ALA A 281 9.91 7.22 -10.29
CA ALA A 281 8.48 7.14 -10.03
C ALA A 281 8.24 6.94 -8.53
N ASP A 282 7.04 7.27 -8.03
CA ASP A 282 6.73 7.02 -6.62
C ASP A 282 6.91 5.52 -6.28
N SER A 283 7.88 5.22 -5.42
CA SER A 283 8.30 3.85 -5.11
C SER A 283 7.16 3.01 -4.53
N SER A 284 6.23 3.63 -3.80
CA SER A 284 5.02 2.97 -3.28
C SER A 284 4.14 2.36 -4.39
N GLY A 285 4.02 3.03 -5.54
CA GLY A 285 3.28 2.53 -6.70
C GLY A 285 4.00 1.37 -7.39
N VAL A 286 5.32 1.49 -7.57
CA VAL A 286 6.17 0.42 -8.14
C VAL A 286 6.13 -0.82 -7.26
N THR A 287 6.33 -0.64 -5.95
CA THR A 287 6.26 -1.67 -4.92
C THR A 287 4.90 -2.39 -4.93
N ALA A 288 3.79 -1.65 -5.01
CA ALA A 288 2.45 -2.26 -5.05
C ALA A 288 2.26 -3.18 -6.27
N VAL A 289 2.77 -2.81 -7.44
CA VAL A 289 2.68 -3.64 -8.65
C VAL A 289 3.56 -4.89 -8.53
N LEU A 290 4.81 -4.74 -8.06
CA LEU A 290 5.73 -5.86 -7.87
C LEU A 290 5.20 -6.87 -6.85
N LEU A 291 4.62 -6.40 -5.73
CA LEU A 291 4.05 -7.28 -4.72
C LEU A 291 2.72 -7.89 -5.16
N GLY A 292 1.97 -7.24 -6.06
CA GLY A 292 0.86 -7.86 -6.76
C GLY A 292 1.32 -9.08 -7.59
N LEU A 293 2.40 -8.93 -8.35
CA LEU A 293 3.02 -10.04 -9.08
C LEU A 293 3.53 -11.14 -8.15
N CYS A 294 4.19 -10.77 -7.05
CA CYS A 294 4.64 -11.74 -6.04
C CYS A 294 3.45 -12.52 -5.46
N SER A 295 2.33 -11.84 -5.17
CA SER A 295 1.11 -12.47 -4.66
C SER A 295 0.50 -13.48 -5.64
N GLU A 296 0.45 -13.14 -6.93
CA GLU A 296 -0.05 -14.02 -8.00
C GLU A 296 0.87 -15.22 -8.24
N LEU A 297 2.19 -15.01 -8.25
CA LEU A 297 3.20 -16.05 -8.43
C LEU A 297 3.56 -16.77 -7.12
N SER A 298 2.89 -16.47 -6.01
CA SER A 298 3.18 -17.02 -4.68
C SER A 298 4.67 -16.96 -4.31
N ILE A 299 5.31 -15.83 -4.63
CA ILE A 299 6.69 -15.52 -4.24
C ILE A 299 6.65 -15.03 -2.79
N GLY A 300 7.27 -15.79 -1.89
CA GLY A 300 7.19 -15.58 -0.44
C GLY A 300 8.37 -14.80 0.13
N ASN A 301 9.31 -14.32 -0.70
CA ASN A 301 10.47 -13.56 -0.26
C ASN A 301 10.77 -12.42 -1.24
N VAL A 302 11.19 -11.28 -0.74
CA VAL A 302 11.68 -10.16 -1.55
C VAL A 302 12.98 -9.63 -0.98
N LEU A 303 13.91 -9.26 -1.85
CA LEU A 303 15.11 -8.51 -1.48
C LEU A 303 14.89 -7.04 -1.83
N VAL A 304 15.02 -6.18 -0.83
CA VAL A 304 14.74 -4.75 -0.91
C VAL A 304 16.02 -3.98 -0.65
N VAL A 305 16.33 -3.06 -1.57
CA VAL A 305 17.47 -2.14 -1.46
C VAL A 305 16.98 -0.81 -0.91
N ASN A 306 17.62 -0.32 0.15
CA ASN A 306 17.34 0.98 0.76
C ASN A 306 18.65 1.80 0.85
N VAL A 307 19.05 2.40 -0.27
CA VAL A 307 20.33 3.12 -0.37
C VAL A 307 20.12 4.59 -0.66
N SER A 308 19.31 4.91 -1.67
CA SER A 308 19.16 6.29 -2.10
C SER A 308 18.10 7.03 -1.28
N PRO A 309 18.18 8.38 -1.19
CA PRO A 309 17.09 9.18 -0.61
C PRO A 309 15.74 8.98 -1.31
N HIS A 310 15.73 8.49 -2.55
CA HIS A 310 14.52 8.21 -3.30
C HIS A 310 13.70 7.06 -2.69
N THR A 311 14.36 6.02 -2.18
CA THR A 311 13.74 4.81 -1.63
C THR A 311 13.71 4.80 -0.10
N ALA A 312 13.80 5.97 0.55
CA ALA A 312 13.97 6.11 2.00
C ALA A 312 12.90 5.38 2.84
N ARG A 313 11.72 5.11 2.30
CA ARG A 313 10.57 4.45 2.96
C ARG A 313 10.20 3.11 2.31
N THR A 314 11.06 2.56 1.46
CA THR A 314 10.77 1.37 0.65
C THR A 314 10.47 0.14 1.52
N VAL A 315 11.12 -0.03 2.67
CA VAL A 315 10.86 -1.18 3.56
C VAL A 315 9.45 -1.11 4.12
N GLU A 316 9.02 0.06 4.62
CA GLU A 316 7.65 0.28 5.10
C GLU A 316 6.61 0.18 3.97
N GLU A 317 6.95 0.61 2.76
CA GLU A 317 6.12 0.41 1.57
C GLU A 317 5.94 -1.08 1.28
N HIS A 318 7.00 -1.88 1.33
CA HIS A 318 6.94 -3.33 1.13
C HIS A 318 6.15 -4.02 2.25
N ASP A 319 6.37 -3.65 3.53
CA ASP A 319 5.61 -4.19 4.67
C ASP A 319 4.11 -3.89 4.54
N ARG A 320 3.76 -2.66 4.17
CA ARG A 320 2.35 -2.29 4.00
C ARG A 320 1.74 -3.00 2.81
N ALA A 321 2.45 -3.06 1.69
CA ALA A 321 2.00 -3.72 0.48
C ALA A 321 1.77 -5.23 0.69
N ARG A 322 2.67 -5.97 1.36
CA ARG A 322 2.49 -7.42 1.57
C ARG A 322 1.23 -7.72 2.40
N ARG A 323 0.94 -6.89 3.41
CA ARG A 323 -0.25 -7.02 4.26
C ARG A 323 -1.54 -6.75 3.48
N ILE A 324 -1.54 -5.70 2.65
CA ILE A 324 -2.66 -5.40 1.73
C ILE A 324 -2.89 -6.56 0.76
N MET A 325 -1.83 -7.08 0.13
CA MET A 325 -1.95 -8.19 -0.82
C MET A 325 -2.43 -9.47 -0.14
N TYR A 326 -1.93 -9.78 1.05
CA TYR A 326 -2.35 -10.93 1.84
C TYR A 326 -3.85 -10.88 2.17
N ALA A 327 -4.31 -9.76 2.72
CA ALA A 327 -5.72 -9.57 3.06
C ALA A 327 -6.62 -9.62 1.81
N ALA A 328 -6.22 -8.93 0.73
CA ALA A 328 -6.99 -8.91 -0.51
C ALA A 328 -7.09 -10.30 -1.17
N LYS A 329 -5.99 -11.06 -1.17
CA LYS A 329 -5.95 -12.45 -1.67
C LYS A 329 -6.85 -13.36 -0.84
N GLY A 330 -6.82 -13.24 0.49
CA GLY A 330 -7.69 -13.99 1.40
C GLY A 330 -9.18 -13.74 1.17
N ASP A 331 -9.54 -12.51 0.81
CA ASP A 331 -10.92 -12.12 0.48
C ASP A 331 -11.34 -12.45 -0.96
N GLY A 332 -10.43 -12.90 -1.82
CA GLY A 332 -10.68 -13.05 -3.26
C GLY A 332 -11.05 -11.74 -3.94
N ALA A 333 -10.41 -10.63 -3.52
CA ALA A 333 -10.75 -9.27 -3.90
C ALA A 333 -9.57 -8.51 -4.51
N LEU A 334 -9.88 -7.42 -5.22
CA LEU A 334 -8.85 -6.47 -5.67
C LEU A 334 -8.21 -5.77 -4.46
N PRO A 335 -6.89 -5.48 -4.47
CA PRO A 335 -6.15 -4.83 -3.38
C PRO A 335 -6.45 -3.32 -3.30
N LYS A 336 -7.74 -3.00 -3.10
CA LYS A 336 -8.28 -1.65 -3.06
C LYS A 336 -9.27 -1.55 -1.92
N GLY A 337 -9.16 -0.50 -1.12
CA GLY A 337 -10.05 -0.31 0.03
C GLY A 337 -9.50 -0.79 1.36
N TYR A 338 -8.35 -1.48 1.36
CA TYR A 338 -7.78 -2.11 2.56
C TYR A 338 -7.07 -1.10 3.45
N ASP A 339 -6.17 -0.29 2.88
CA ASP A 339 -5.35 0.66 3.62
C ASP A 339 -4.92 1.80 2.67
N PRO A 340 -4.88 3.06 3.12
CA PRO A 340 -4.41 4.19 2.31
C PRO A 340 -2.89 4.43 2.39
N GLY A 341 -2.12 3.63 3.12
CA GLY A 341 -0.72 3.88 3.47
C GLY A 341 0.23 3.96 2.27
N LEU A 342 -0.11 3.33 1.14
CA LEU A 342 0.65 3.46 -0.11
C LEU A 342 0.19 4.63 -0.98
N LEU A 343 -0.90 5.31 -0.63
CA LEU A 343 -1.42 6.47 -1.36
C LEU A 343 -0.79 7.73 -0.75
N GLN A 344 0.46 8.00 -1.13
CA GLN A 344 1.25 9.06 -0.49
C GLN A 344 0.91 10.45 -1.08
N VAL A 345 0.72 10.58 -2.39
CA VAL A 345 0.52 11.88 -3.06
C VAL A 345 -0.94 12.35 -3.07
N HIS A 346 -1.90 11.43 -3.27
CA HIS A 346 -3.33 11.77 -3.36
C HIS A 346 -4.19 10.77 -2.56
N ASP A 347 -5.41 11.13 -2.21
CA ASP A 347 -6.36 10.23 -1.53
C ASP A 347 -7.37 9.67 -2.52
N ARG A 348 -8.03 8.57 -2.14
CA ARG A 348 -9.14 7.99 -2.93
C ARG A 348 -10.35 8.92 -3.00
N LYS A 349 -10.62 9.64 -1.92
CA LYS A 349 -11.75 10.55 -1.75
C LYS A 349 -11.26 11.84 -1.06
N PRO A 350 -10.61 12.75 -1.81
CA PRO A 350 -10.00 13.95 -1.25
C PRO A 350 -11.00 14.88 -0.60
N PHE A 351 -12.19 15.03 -1.19
CA PHE A 351 -13.21 15.96 -0.72
C PHE A 351 -14.29 15.21 0.06
N PRO A 352 -14.36 15.36 1.39
CA PRO A 352 -15.40 14.72 2.21
C PRO A 352 -16.77 15.41 2.08
N SER A 353 -16.79 16.67 1.62
CA SER A 353 -17.99 17.49 1.47
C SER A 353 -18.10 18.02 0.04
N THR A 354 -19.32 18.19 -0.44
CA THR A 354 -19.59 18.87 -1.71
C THR A 354 -19.62 20.39 -1.53
N THR A 355 -19.53 21.14 -2.62
CA THR A 355 -19.66 22.61 -2.61
C THR A 355 -20.97 23.06 -1.93
N ASN A 356 -22.08 22.39 -2.24
CA ASN A 356 -23.39 22.69 -1.64
C ASN A 356 -23.41 22.42 -0.13
N ASP A 357 -22.75 21.37 0.34
CA ASP A 357 -22.66 21.07 1.78
C ASP A 357 -21.91 22.19 2.51
N ILE A 358 -20.83 22.70 1.90
CA ILE A 358 -20.02 23.79 2.47
C ILE A 358 -20.81 25.10 2.47
N GLU A 359 -21.51 25.43 1.38
CA GLU A 359 -22.37 26.63 1.31
C GLU A 359 -23.49 26.59 2.37
N ALA A 360 -24.16 25.44 2.51
CA ALA A 360 -25.17 25.23 3.52
C ALA A 360 -24.59 25.43 4.93
N LEU A 361 -23.43 24.84 5.22
CA LEU A 361 -22.74 25.04 6.50
C LEU A 361 -22.37 26.51 6.73
N ALA A 362 -21.77 27.17 5.76
CA ALA A 362 -21.36 28.57 5.84
C ALA A 362 -22.56 29.49 6.17
N SER A 363 -23.74 29.22 5.61
CA SER A 363 -24.97 29.98 5.90
C SER A 363 -25.46 29.91 7.35
N THR A 364 -25.01 28.90 8.12
CA THR A 364 -25.40 28.68 9.52
C THR A 364 -24.41 29.24 10.53
N VAL A 365 -23.19 29.58 10.11
CA VAL A 365 -22.14 30.11 11.00
C VAL A 365 -22.48 31.52 11.47
N ARG A 366 -22.29 31.77 12.77
CA ARG A 366 -22.60 33.07 13.42
C ARG A 366 -21.42 33.66 14.21
N ASP A 367 -20.32 32.94 14.32
CA ASP A 367 -19.12 33.39 15.04
C ASP A 367 -18.02 33.90 14.07
N ALA A 368 -17.04 34.60 14.63
CA ALA A 368 -15.95 35.20 13.88
C ALA A 368 -14.83 34.20 13.48
N ASN A 369 -14.88 32.95 13.94
CA ASN A 369 -13.79 31.99 13.70
C ASN A 369 -13.79 31.57 12.23
N PHE A 370 -12.61 31.64 11.63
CA PHE A 370 -12.40 31.17 10.27
C PHE A 370 -12.44 29.66 10.20
N ARG A 371 -13.28 29.16 9.31
CA ARG A 371 -13.33 27.77 8.89
C ARG A 371 -12.78 27.66 7.49
N ILE A 372 -11.87 26.72 7.29
CA ILE A 372 -11.26 26.41 6.01
C ILE A 372 -11.71 25.00 5.62
N MET A 373 -12.20 24.84 4.40
CA MET A 373 -12.62 23.55 3.85
C MET A 373 -12.20 23.44 2.38
N THR A 374 -12.13 22.22 1.86
CA THR A 374 -11.83 21.98 0.44
C THR A 374 -12.96 21.19 -0.21
N ALA A 375 -13.30 21.57 -1.45
CA ALA A 375 -14.21 20.84 -2.33
C ALA A 375 -13.64 20.83 -3.75
N ALA A 376 -14.38 20.25 -4.70
CA ALA A 376 -13.93 20.09 -6.07
C ALA A 376 -13.61 21.43 -6.78
N ASP A 377 -14.27 22.52 -6.40
CA ASP A 377 -14.11 23.85 -7.00
C ASP A 377 -13.00 24.71 -6.37
N GLY A 378 -12.53 24.37 -5.16
CA GLY A 378 -11.42 25.08 -4.53
C GLY A 378 -11.34 24.95 -3.02
N VAL A 379 -10.61 25.89 -2.44
CA VAL A 379 -10.55 26.15 -1.00
C VAL A 379 -11.66 27.13 -0.64
N HIS A 380 -12.41 26.83 0.41
CA HIS A 380 -13.46 27.67 0.95
C HIS A 380 -13.06 28.21 2.31
N VAL A 381 -13.25 29.51 2.50
CA VAL A 381 -13.00 30.20 3.76
C VAL A 381 -14.26 30.93 4.17
N PHE A 382 -14.74 30.67 5.39
CA PHE A 382 -15.97 31.31 5.86
C PHE A 382 -16.01 31.55 7.37
N ASN A 383 -16.76 32.59 7.74
CA ASN A 383 -17.14 32.95 9.11
C ASN A 383 -18.41 33.84 9.06
N VAL A 384 -18.77 34.48 10.17
CA VAL A 384 -19.90 35.42 10.22
C VAL A 384 -19.79 36.61 9.24
N ARG A 385 -18.58 36.99 8.81
CA ARG A 385 -18.35 38.12 7.90
C ARG A 385 -18.55 37.75 6.43
N GLY A 386 -18.57 36.45 6.10
CA GLY A 386 -18.88 35.98 4.76
C GLY A 386 -18.24 34.64 4.43
N HIS A 387 -18.49 34.19 3.19
CA HIS A 387 -17.93 32.98 2.58
C HIS A 387 -17.21 33.38 1.29
N ARG A 388 -16.03 32.80 1.07
CA ARG A 388 -15.20 33.00 -0.11
C ARG A 388 -14.68 31.65 -0.60
N THR A 389 -14.52 31.55 -1.91
CA THR A 389 -13.91 30.39 -2.58
C THR A 389 -12.76 30.89 -3.44
N GLY A 390 -11.65 30.15 -3.43
CA GLY A 390 -10.45 30.49 -4.19
C GLY A 390 -9.55 29.27 -4.40
N GLN A 391 -8.63 29.37 -5.35
CA GLN A 391 -7.69 28.30 -5.71
C GLN A 391 -6.23 28.68 -5.40
N ASP A 392 -6.02 29.88 -4.88
CA ASP A 392 -4.73 30.45 -4.53
C ASP A 392 -4.81 31.09 -3.14
N THR A 393 -3.88 30.74 -2.27
CA THR A 393 -3.84 31.19 -0.87
C THR A 393 -3.81 32.72 -0.75
N PHE A 394 -3.06 33.40 -1.62
CA PHE A 394 -2.91 34.85 -1.55
C PHE A 394 -4.19 35.60 -1.94
N SER A 395 -5.05 34.99 -2.76
CA SER A 395 -6.34 35.57 -3.16
C SER A 395 -7.29 35.84 -1.97
N PHE A 396 -7.13 35.14 -0.85
CA PHE A 396 -8.01 35.32 0.32
C PHE A 396 -7.64 36.54 1.18
N PHE A 397 -6.34 36.86 1.32
CA PHE A 397 -5.86 37.84 2.30
C PHE A 397 -6.48 39.25 2.23
N PRO A 398 -6.78 39.82 1.04
CA PRO A 398 -7.43 41.13 0.96
C PRO A 398 -8.75 41.20 1.74
N ASP A 399 -9.47 40.08 1.87
CA ASP A 399 -10.81 40.01 2.45
C ASP A 399 -10.85 39.49 3.90
N LEU A 400 -9.72 38.98 4.44
CA LEU A 400 -9.71 38.37 5.78
C LEU A 400 -9.63 39.40 6.92
N ASP A 401 -9.25 40.65 6.64
CA ASP A 401 -9.15 41.73 7.64
C ASP A 401 -8.36 41.30 8.90
N VAL A 402 -7.15 40.79 8.66
CA VAL A 402 -6.19 40.29 9.68
C VAL A 402 -4.89 41.08 9.71
N ALA A 403 -4.83 42.23 9.01
CA ALA A 403 -3.60 43.02 8.85
C ALA A 403 -3.03 43.54 10.18
N THR A 404 -3.87 43.71 11.21
CA THR A 404 -3.48 44.19 12.54
C THR A 404 -3.30 43.06 13.56
N ASP A 405 -3.52 41.80 13.17
CA ASP A 405 -3.39 40.61 14.01
C ASP A 405 -2.39 39.63 13.39
N GLY A 406 -1.10 39.89 13.62
CA GLY A 406 -0.02 39.11 13.02
C GLY A 406 -0.06 37.63 13.36
N ALA A 407 -0.53 37.27 14.57
CA ALA A 407 -0.64 35.87 14.98
C ALA A 407 -1.74 35.14 14.19
N HIS A 408 -2.92 35.74 14.04
CA HIS A 408 -3.99 35.17 13.21
C HIS A 408 -3.63 35.15 11.71
N ALA A 409 -2.98 36.21 11.21
CA ALA A 409 -2.53 36.24 9.82
C ALA A 409 -1.53 35.11 9.52
N PHE A 410 -0.60 34.84 10.43
CA PHE A 410 0.36 33.73 10.30
C PHE A 410 -0.34 32.37 10.31
N TYR A 411 -1.24 32.14 11.28
CA TYR A 411 -2.03 30.91 11.35
C TYR A 411 -2.84 30.66 10.07
N LEU A 412 -3.56 31.67 9.58
CA LEU A 412 -4.35 31.55 8.35
C LEU A 412 -3.46 31.30 7.15
N GLY A 413 -2.29 31.95 7.05
CA GLY A 413 -1.34 31.67 5.98
C GLY A 413 -0.87 30.21 5.97
N ALA A 414 -0.58 29.64 7.15
CA ALA A 414 -0.18 28.24 7.26
C ALA A 414 -1.32 27.28 6.85
N GLU A 415 -2.53 27.49 7.37
CA GLU A 415 -3.67 26.62 7.08
C GLU A 415 -4.15 26.74 5.63
N LEU A 416 -4.20 27.95 5.06
CA LEU A 416 -4.60 28.15 3.66
C LEU A 416 -3.59 27.53 2.70
N THR A 417 -2.29 27.68 2.97
CA THR A 417 -1.25 27.03 2.15
C THR A 417 -1.38 25.51 2.21
N LYS A 418 -1.64 24.95 3.40
CA LYS A 418 -1.89 23.51 3.58
C LYS A 418 -3.14 23.05 2.82
N ALA A 419 -4.23 23.83 2.89
CA ALA A 419 -5.47 23.55 2.15
C ALA A 419 -5.28 23.63 0.64
N GLU A 420 -4.52 24.60 0.15
CA GLU A 420 -4.20 24.74 -1.28
C GLU A 420 -3.37 23.56 -1.79
N ILE A 421 -2.29 23.19 -1.09
CA ILE A 421 -1.47 22.01 -1.43
C ILE A 421 -2.34 20.76 -1.46
N ALA A 422 -3.17 20.57 -0.42
CA ALA A 422 -4.05 19.42 -0.35
C ALA A 422 -5.05 19.39 -1.51
N TRP A 423 -5.67 20.52 -1.85
CA TRP A 423 -6.58 20.61 -2.98
C TRP A 423 -5.88 20.30 -4.32
N LYS A 424 -4.70 20.89 -4.57
CA LYS A 424 -3.92 20.68 -5.80
C LYS A 424 -3.49 19.23 -6.00
N LEU A 425 -3.07 18.56 -4.93
CA LEU A 425 -2.63 17.16 -4.98
C LEU A 425 -3.79 16.16 -4.86
N GLY A 426 -5.00 16.62 -4.56
CA GLY A 426 -6.11 15.71 -4.25
C GLY A 426 -5.86 14.94 -2.95
N LYS A 427 -5.42 15.63 -1.90
CA LYS A 427 -5.37 15.16 -0.52
C LYS A 427 -6.53 15.68 0.32
N ARG A 428 -6.95 14.87 1.28
CA ARG A 428 -7.92 15.29 2.27
C ARG A 428 -7.29 16.30 3.21
N TYR A 429 -7.90 17.47 3.25
CA TYR A 429 -7.59 18.51 4.20
C TYR A 429 -8.54 18.43 5.39
N VAL A 430 -7.99 18.51 6.59
CA VAL A 430 -8.71 18.78 7.82
C VAL A 430 -7.97 19.91 8.52
N GLN A 431 -8.70 20.97 8.87
CA GLN A 431 -8.11 22.13 9.55
C GLN A 431 -7.48 21.70 10.87
N ASP A 432 -6.34 22.31 11.20
CA ASP A 432 -5.53 22.02 12.39
C ASP A 432 -4.87 20.62 12.45
N GLU A 433 -5.21 19.72 11.53
CA GLU A 433 -4.60 18.39 11.42
C GLU A 433 -3.46 18.37 10.38
N PRO A 434 -2.39 17.59 10.59
CA PRO A 434 -1.40 17.33 9.54
C PRO A 434 -2.03 16.65 8.32
N LEU A 435 -1.43 16.85 7.14
CA LEU A 435 -1.77 16.04 5.98
C LEU A 435 -1.26 14.61 6.17
N ALA A 436 -2.09 13.62 5.84
CA ALA A 436 -1.72 12.21 5.90
C ALA A 436 -0.97 11.82 4.61
N TRP A 437 0.29 11.41 4.75
CA TRP A 437 1.16 10.99 3.65
C TRP A 437 1.36 9.48 3.59
N GLY A 438 0.57 8.70 4.35
CA GLY A 438 0.73 7.26 4.44
C GLY A 438 2.09 6.88 5.03
N VAL A 439 2.74 5.86 4.46
CA VAL A 439 4.04 5.38 4.95
C VAL A 439 5.19 6.36 4.70
N ALA A 440 5.01 7.34 3.80
CA ALA A 440 6.03 8.34 3.50
C ALA A 440 6.35 9.22 4.72
N VAL A 441 5.35 9.51 5.55
CA VAL A 441 5.50 10.23 6.81
C VAL A 441 4.69 9.49 7.87
N PRO A 442 5.33 8.65 8.71
CA PRO A 442 4.62 7.88 9.71
C PRO A 442 3.88 8.81 10.67
N GLU A 443 2.62 8.50 10.93
CA GLU A 443 1.81 9.23 11.88
C GLU A 443 2.44 9.12 13.26
N LYS A 444 2.53 10.25 13.99
CA LYS A 444 2.85 10.20 15.40
C LYS A 444 1.70 9.47 16.09
N THR A 445 2.01 8.41 16.81
CA THR A 445 1.07 7.77 17.73
C THR A 445 0.81 8.72 18.90
N ASP A 446 -0.01 9.74 18.66
CA ASP A 446 -0.56 10.55 19.73
C ASP A 446 -1.66 9.75 20.43
N ASP A 447 -1.63 9.76 21.76
CA ASP A 447 -2.64 9.14 22.60
C ASP A 447 -3.98 9.85 22.37
N ARG A 448 -4.82 9.26 21.51
CA ARG A 448 -6.15 9.78 21.12
C ARG A 448 -7.12 9.90 22.30
N THR A 449 -6.73 9.47 23.50
CA THR A 449 -7.48 9.69 24.75
C THR A 449 -7.20 11.05 25.39
N ARG A 450 -6.15 11.75 24.96
CA ARG A 450 -5.92 13.16 25.28
C ARG A 450 -6.54 14.01 24.20
N LEU A 451 -7.41 14.94 24.58
CA LEU A 451 -7.76 16.05 23.70
C LEU A 451 -6.45 16.69 23.24
N ALA A 452 -6.24 16.78 21.92
CA ALA A 452 -5.15 17.54 21.36
C ALA A 452 -5.12 18.91 22.04
N GLU A 453 -4.00 19.28 22.66
CA GLU A 453 -3.86 20.61 23.24
C GLU A 453 -4.07 21.62 22.10
N ALA A 454 -5.05 22.51 22.25
CA ALA A 454 -5.29 23.57 21.29
C ALA A 454 -3.95 24.27 20.99
N GLY A 455 -3.62 24.39 19.70
CA GLY A 455 -2.35 24.94 19.24
C GLY A 455 -1.94 26.19 20.01
N HIS A 456 -0.65 26.26 20.37
CA HIS A 456 -0.08 27.25 21.28
C HIS A 456 -0.24 28.73 20.86
N THR A 457 -0.83 29.02 19.70
CA THR A 457 -1.09 30.38 19.18
C THR A 457 -2.25 31.11 19.88
N LEU A 458 -3.07 30.45 20.71
CA LEU A 458 -4.22 31.09 21.37
C LEU A 458 -4.00 31.53 22.83
N ARG A 459 -2.80 31.33 23.43
CA ARG A 459 -2.57 31.71 24.84
C ARG A 459 -2.34 33.21 25.09
N ALA A 460 -2.10 34.01 24.05
CA ALA A 460 -1.80 35.44 24.22
C ALA A 460 -3.05 36.34 24.16
N LYS A 461 -4.08 36.11 25.00
CA LYS A 461 -5.12 37.12 25.26
C LYS A 461 -5.91 37.00 26.56
N LYS A 462 -5.45 36.20 27.53
CA LYS A 462 -6.13 36.06 28.84
C LYS A 462 -5.34 36.54 30.06
N GLU A 463 -4.15 37.09 29.90
CA GLU A 463 -3.42 37.72 31.00
C GLU A 463 -3.01 39.14 30.61
N GLY A 464 -3.72 40.11 31.16
CA GLY A 464 -3.46 41.54 30.94
C GLY A 464 -4.69 42.39 31.21
N LYS A 465 -5.06 42.48 32.49
CA LYS A 465 -5.92 43.53 33.06
C LYS A 465 -5.18 44.88 33.04
#